data_AF-A0A235BN20-F1
#
_entry.id   AF-A0A235BN20-F1
#
_cell.length_a   1.000
_cell.length_b   1.000
_cell.length_c   1.000
_cell.angle_alpha   90.00
_cell.angle_beta   90.00
_cell.angle_gamma   90.00
#
_symmetry.space_group_name_H-M   'P 1'
#
loop_
_entity.id
_entity.type
_entity.pdbx_description
1 polymer ?
#
loop_
_entity_poly.entity_id
_entity_poly.type
_entity_poly.pdbx_seq_one_letter_code
_entity_poly.pdbx_strand_id
1 'polypeptide(L)'
;MPIGRSYTIELIPTPEQRLFMWEKNRKIVRERKIFIADFWNDGTVSDGCISAGRTGGYFYINWNGDCAPCVFAPYAVHNINEVYKNGGNLNTVLNSEFFKAIRKWQDEYAYKQPKEKKGNLIRTCAIRDHYGMYHEVLKCHKPHPIDKDARDALNDEEYRKKLTAYGERIEELTKGIWEKEYLQGK
;
A
#
# COMPACT_ATOMS: atom_id res chain seq x y z
N MET A 1 -0.15 4.55 -8.84
CA MET A 1 -1.02 4.42 -10.02
C MET A 1 -2.14 5.43 -9.95
N PRO A 2 -2.17 6.42 -10.85
CA PRO A 2 -3.46 6.82 -11.39
C PRO A 2 -4.09 5.55 -11.96
N ILE A 3 -5.26 5.18 -11.46
CA ILE A 3 -6.08 4.15 -12.08
C ILE A 3 -7.02 4.90 -13.00
N GLY A 4 -7.02 4.56 -14.28
CA GLY A 4 -7.64 5.39 -15.30
C GLY A 4 -7.53 4.78 -16.70
N ARG A 5 -7.00 5.55 -17.66
CA ARG A 5 -6.91 5.15 -19.08
C ARG A 5 -5.66 4.37 -19.44
N SER A 6 -4.66 4.33 -18.56
CA SER A 6 -3.39 3.63 -18.75
C SER A 6 -2.66 3.49 -17.42
N TYR A 7 -1.88 2.42 -17.26
CA TYR A 7 -0.95 2.25 -16.15
C TYR A 7 0.35 3.03 -16.45
N THR A 8 0.50 4.21 -15.86
CA THR A 8 1.73 5.01 -15.98
C THR A 8 2.28 5.40 -14.61
N ILE A 9 3.61 5.50 -14.54
CA ILE A 9 4.32 6.04 -13.37
C ILE A 9 4.53 7.56 -13.46
N GLU A 10 4.38 8.16 -14.65
CA GLU A 10 4.71 9.57 -14.90
C GLU A 10 3.80 10.55 -14.16
N LEU A 11 2.60 10.10 -13.80
CA LEU A 11 1.62 10.87 -13.05
C LEU A 11 1.66 10.59 -11.53
N ILE A 12 2.64 9.81 -11.07
CA ILE A 12 2.92 9.62 -9.65
C ILE A 12 3.90 10.72 -9.24
N PRO A 13 3.69 11.43 -8.10
CA PRO A 13 4.67 12.37 -7.59
C PRO A 13 6.05 11.72 -7.46
N THR A 14 7.10 12.39 -7.92
CA THR A 14 8.47 11.88 -7.78
C THR A 14 8.82 11.64 -6.31
N PRO A 15 9.84 10.82 -5.99
CA PRO A 15 10.25 10.60 -4.61
C PRO A 15 10.52 11.90 -3.83
N GLU A 16 11.17 12.86 -4.46
CA GLU A 16 11.45 14.18 -3.90
C GLU A 16 10.18 15.01 -3.71
N GLN A 17 9.25 14.98 -4.67
CA GLN A 17 7.94 15.63 -4.52
C GLN A 17 7.13 15.00 -3.38
N ARG A 18 7.20 13.68 -3.22
CA ARG A 18 6.53 12.98 -2.13
C ARG A 18 7.13 13.34 -0.77
N LEU A 19 8.46 13.40 -0.64
CA LEU A 19 9.11 13.90 0.57
C LEU A 19 8.66 15.34 0.88
N PHE A 20 8.66 16.22 -0.12
CA PHE A 20 8.15 17.58 0.04
C PHE A 20 6.70 17.62 0.52
N MET A 21 5.82 16.78 -0.03
CA MET A 21 4.42 16.67 0.42
C MET A 21 4.34 16.25 1.89
N TRP A 22 5.14 15.25 2.31
CA TRP A 22 5.24 14.83 3.70
C TRP A 22 5.69 15.98 4.61
N GLU A 23 6.77 16.69 4.26
CA GLU A 23 7.29 17.83 5.02
C GLU A 23 6.24 18.94 5.15
N LYS A 24 5.53 19.25 4.06
CA LYS A 24 4.45 20.24 4.07
C LYS A 24 3.29 19.81 4.96
N ASN A 25 2.89 18.55 4.90
CA ASN A 25 1.86 18.01 5.79
C ASN A 25 2.30 18.17 7.26
N ARG A 26 3.52 17.73 7.62
CA ARG A 26 4.05 17.89 8.98
C ARG A 26 4.11 19.35 9.44
N LYS A 27 4.49 20.28 8.55
CA LYS A 27 4.49 21.73 8.83
C LYS A 27 3.09 22.24 9.14
N ILE A 28 2.09 21.90 8.32
CA ILE A 28 0.70 22.33 8.52
C ILE A 28 0.16 21.79 9.85
N VAL A 29 0.39 20.52 10.15
CA VAL A 29 -0.03 19.91 11.43
C VAL A 29 0.62 20.62 12.62
N ARG A 30 1.94 20.85 12.58
CA ARG A 30 2.69 21.44 13.70
C ARG A 30 2.38 22.92 13.91
N GLU A 31 2.33 23.71 12.85
CA GLU A 31 2.18 25.16 12.92
C GLU A 31 0.72 25.63 12.96
N ARG A 32 -0.15 25.00 12.16
CA ARG A 32 -1.55 25.43 12.02
C ARG A 32 -2.53 24.59 12.84
N LYS A 33 -2.08 23.46 13.42
CA LYS A 33 -2.93 22.52 14.17
C LYS A 33 -4.08 21.95 13.33
N ILE A 34 -3.89 21.89 12.01
CA ILE A 34 -4.85 21.29 11.07
C ILE A 34 -4.32 19.92 10.70
N PHE A 35 -5.09 18.87 11.03
CA PHE A 35 -4.78 17.52 10.59
C PHE A 35 -5.27 17.30 9.16
N ILE A 36 -4.36 16.99 8.25
CA ILE A 36 -4.66 16.58 6.88
C ILE A 36 -4.41 15.08 6.79
N ALA A 37 -5.45 14.31 6.51
CA ALA A 37 -5.32 12.87 6.35
C ALA A 37 -4.79 12.52 4.95
N ASP A 38 -3.55 12.03 4.90
CA ASP A 38 -2.94 11.46 3.69
C ASP A 38 -2.37 10.07 4.02
N PHE A 39 -3.15 9.01 3.79
CA PHE A 39 -2.73 7.65 4.15
C PHE A 39 -1.46 7.14 3.46
N TRP A 40 -0.96 7.83 2.42
CA TRP A 40 0.31 7.48 1.79
C TRP A 40 1.51 8.14 2.47
N ASN A 41 1.36 9.35 2.99
CA ASN A 41 2.42 10.07 3.72
C ASN A 41 2.29 9.95 5.25
N ASP A 42 1.11 9.66 5.77
CA ASP A 42 0.78 9.58 7.20
C ASP A 42 0.73 8.13 7.72
N GLY A 43 1.64 7.29 7.24
CA GLY A 43 1.82 5.94 7.78
C GLY A 43 2.11 5.96 9.29
N THR A 44 2.77 7.00 9.79
CA THR A 44 3.05 7.16 11.23
C THR A 44 1.83 7.50 12.07
N VAL A 45 0.76 8.01 11.45
CA VAL A 45 -0.50 8.33 12.14
C VAL A 45 -1.47 7.14 12.06
N SER A 46 -1.36 6.33 11.02
CA SER A 46 -2.25 5.20 10.76
C SER A 46 -1.70 3.84 11.23
N ASP A 47 -0.50 3.79 11.82
CA ASP A 47 0.28 2.56 12.08
C ASP A 47 0.56 1.76 10.80
N GLY A 48 0.77 2.49 9.71
CA GLY A 48 1.17 2.00 8.42
C GLY A 48 0.03 1.74 7.45
N CYS A 49 0.30 1.04 6.34
CA CYS A 49 -0.70 0.82 5.30
C CYS A 49 -1.94 0.13 5.86
N ILE A 50 -3.12 0.68 5.58
CA ILE A 50 -4.42 0.19 6.04
C ILE A 50 -5.11 -0.75 5.04
N SER A 51 -4.39 -1.29 4.05
CA SER A 51 -4.94 -2.18 3.03
C SER A 51 -5.16 -3.62 3.54
N ALA A 52 -5.83 -4.43 2.71
CA ALA A 52 -6.10 -5.85 2.92
C ALA A 52 -6.91 -6.15 4.20
N GLY A 53 -7.67 -5.17 4.70
CA GLY A 53 -8.56 -5.34 5.84
C GLY A 53 -7.86 -5.79 7.12
N ARG A 54 -6.65 -5.27 7.39
CA ARG A 54 -6.06 -5.42 8.74
C ARG A 54 -6.94 -4.76 9.80
N THR A 55 -6.68 -5.04 11.08
CA THR A 55 -7.39 -4.37 12.17
C THR A 55 -7.28 -2.85 12.03
N GLY A 56 -8.43 -2.16 12.00
CA GLY A 56 -8.52 -0.71 11.75
C GLY A 56 -8.31 -0.29 10.29
N GLY A 57 -8.24 -1.24 9.35
CA GLY A 57 -8.04 -1.02 7.93
C GLY A 57 -9.28 -1.26 7.08
N TYR A 58 -9.07 -1.28 5.76
CA TYR A 58 -10.12 -1.46 4.77
C TYR A 58 -9.66 -2.40 3.63
N PHE A 59 -10.62 -2.81 2.82
CA PHE A 59 -10.38 -3.35 1.49
C PHE A 59 -11.43 -2.79 0.54
N TYR A 60 -11.20 -2.94 -0.75
CA TYR A 60 -12.00 -2.32 -1.80
C TYR A 60 -12.86 -3.36 -2.52
N ILE A 61 -14.14 -3.06 -2.71
CA ILE A 61 -15.05 -3.82 -3.57
C ILE A 61 -15.46 -2.88 -4.70
N ASN A 62 -15.15 -3.23 -5.94
CA ASN A 62 -15.53 -2.41 -7.11
C ASN A 62 -17.01 -2.63 -7.49
N TRP A 63 -17.49 -1.89 -8.50
CA TRP A 63 -18.87 -2.00 -9.00
C TRP A 63 -19.21 -3.38 -9.60
N ASN A 64 -18.21 -4.17 -10.02
CA ASN A 64 -18.39 -5.53 -10.52
C ASN A 64 -18.43 -6.56 -9.38
N GLY A 65 -18.12 -6.16 -8.14
CA GLY A 65 -18.02 -7.02 -6.97
C GLY A 65 -16.62 -7.61 -6.72
N ASP A 66 -15.60 -7.25 -7.51
CA ASP A 66 -14.23 -7.72 -7.27
C ASP A 66 -13.67 -7.15 -5.97
N CYS A 67 -13.16 -8.05 -5.13
CA CYS A 67 -12.59 -7.73 -3.83
C CYS A 67 -11.07 -7.59 -3.94
N ALA A 68 -10.59 -6.35 -3.91
CA ALA A 68 -9.19 -5.96 -3.95
C ALA A 68 -8.69 -5.47 -2.58
N PRO A 69 -7.40 -5.64 -2.24
CA PRO A 69 -6.89 -5.23 -0.92
C PRO A 69 -6.85 -3.70 -0.74
N CYS A 70 -6.81 -2.93 -1.83
CA CYS A 70 -6.80 -1.48 -1.84
C CYS A 70 -7.35 -0.99 -3.18
N VAL A 71 -7.96 0.19 -3.22
CA VAL A 71 -8.36 0.81 -4.49
C VAL A 71 -7.18 0.95 -5.46
N PHE A 72 -5.96 1.11 -4.95
CA PHE A 72 -4.73 1.21 -5.74
C PHE A 72 -4.06 -0.13 -6.07
N ALA A 73 -4.67 -1.26 -5.71
CA ALA A 73 -4.21 -2.61 -5.99
C ALA A 73 -5.27 -3.37 -6.80
N PRO A 74 -5.30 -3.19 -8.13
CA PRO A 74 -6.38 -3.67 -9.00
C PRO A 74 -6.28 -5.18 -9.30
N TYR A 75 -6.16 -5.99 -8.23
CA TYR A 75 -6.03 -7.44 -8.30
C TYR A 75 -6.94 -8.08 -7.25
N ALA A 76 -7.78 -9.01 -7.68
CA ALA A 76 -8.76 -9.66 -6.83
C ALA A 76 -8.62 -11.18 -6.87
N VAL A 77 -9.00 -11.84 -5.78
CA VAL A 77 -9.13 -13.31 -5.72
C VAL A 77 -10.58 -13.75 -5.59
N HIS A 78 -11.47 -12.84 -5.20
CA HIS A 78 -12.87 -13.11 -4.92
C HIS A 78 -13.75 -12.05 -5.57
N ASN A 79 -14.90 -12.48 -6.04
CA ASN A 79 -16.04 -11.61 -6.32
C ASN A 79 -17.08 -11.78 -5.19
N ILE A 80 -17.53 -10.68 -4.58
CA ILE A 80 -18.41 -10.75 -3.40
C ILE A 80 -19.76 -11.39 -3.71
N ASN A 81 -20.27 -11.25 -4.94
CA ASN A 81 -21.54 -11.84 -5.35
C ASN A 81 -21.44 -13.37 -5.36
N GLU A 82 -20.36 -13.90 -5.92
CA GLU A 82 -20.09 -15.34 -5.93
C GLU A 82 -19.79 -15.88 -4.53
N VAL A 83 -19.09 -15.11 -3.69
CA VAL A 83 -18.85 -15.48 -2.28
C VAL A 83 -20.19 -15.66 -1.54
N TYR A 84 -21.11 -14.71 -1.65
CA TYR A 84 -22.41 -14.81 -1.00
C TYR A 84 -23.30 -15.91 -1.61
N LYS A 85 -23.31 -16.05 -2.94
CA LYS A 85 -24.06 -17.11 -3.63
C LYS A 85 -23.63 -18.52 -3.17
N ASN A 86 -22.36 -18.69 -2.84
CA ASN A 86 -21.80 -19.94 -2.34
C ASN A 86 -21.85 -20.07 -0.81
N GLY A 87 -22.63 -19.24 -0.11
CA GLY A 87 -22.82 -19.30 1.35
C GLY A 87 -21.66 -18.72 2.18
N GLY A 88 -20.68 -18.09 1.55
CA GLY A 88 -19.60 -17.37 2.21
C GLY A 88 -20.01 -15.98 2.68
N ASN A 89 -19.05 -15.20 3.19
CA ASN A 89 -19.28 -13.82 3.61
C ASN A 89 -17.99 -12.98 3.53
N LEU A 90 -18.00 -11.75 4.06
CA LEU A 90 -16.81 -10.88 4.07
C LEU A 90 -15.60 -11.52 4.76
N ASN A 91 -15.80 -12.39 5.76
CA ASN A 91 -14.70 -13.11 6.39
C ASN A 91 -14.06 -14.12 5.43
N THR A 92 -14.80 -14.68 4.47
CA THR A 92 -14.23 -15.53 3.40
C THR A 92 -13.21 -14.74 2.58
N VAL A 93 -13.55 -13.50 2.22
CA VAL A 93 -12.65 -12.59 1.48
C VAL A 93 -11.45 -12.19 2.35
N LEU A 94 -11.71 -11.69 3.56
CA LEU A 94 -10.67 -11.24 4.48
C LEU A 94 -9.68 -12.34 4.84
N ASN A 95 -10.15 -13.58 5.00
CA ASN A 95 -9.32 -14.74 5.34
C ASN A 95 -8.73 -15.45 4.12
N SER A 96 -8.85 -14.87 2.92
CA SER A 96 -8.13 -15.36 1.75
C SER A 96 -6.61 -15.27 1.94
N GLU A 97 -5.89 -16.24 1.39
CA GLU A 97 -4.42 -16.30 1.53
C GLU A 97 -3.74 -15.06 0.92
N PHE A 98 -4.29 -14.50 -0.15
CA PHE A 98 -3.79 -13.25 -0.73
C PHE A 98 -3.87 -12.08 0.26
N PHE A 99 -5.00 -11.90 0.93
CA PHE A 99 -5.17 -10.83 1.92
C PHE A 99 -4.32 -11.08 3.16
N LYS A 100 -4.26 -12.33 3.64
CA LYS A 100 -3.40 -12.73 4.76
C LYS A 100 -1.93 -12.47 4.48
N ALA A 101 -1.44 -12.73 3.27
CA ALA A 101 -0.04 -12.49 2.91
C ALA A 101 0.34 -11.00 3.00
N ILE A 102 -0.54 -10.11 2.52
CA ILE A 102 -0.33 -8.66 2.64
C ILE A 102 -0.32 -8.24 4.11
N ARG A 103 -1.27 -8.72 4.92
CA ARG A 103 -1.31 -8.41 6.36
C ARG A 103 -0.13 -8.98 7.13
N LYS A 104 0.32 -10.18 6.78
CA LYS A 104 1.54 -10.79 7.34
C LYS A 104 2.75 -9.89 7.08
N TRP A 105 2.91 -9.42 5.84
CA TRP A 105 3.95 -8.45 5.52
C TRP A 105 3.80 -7.15 6.33
N GLN A 106 2.59 -6.60 6.49
CA GLN A 106 2.36 -5.40 7.31
C GLN A 106 2.79 -5.61 8.78
N ASP A 107 2.44 -6.78 9.36
CA ASP A 107 2.82 -7.19 10.71
C ASP A 107 4.34 -7.29 10.88
N GLU A 108 5.02 -7.90 9.91
CA GLU A 108 6.47 -8.09 9.88
C GLU A 108 7.21 -6.77 9.61
N TYR A 109 6.64 -5.90 8.78
CA TYR A 109 7.27 -4.64 8.43
C TYR A 109 7.20 -3.64 9.57
N ALA A 110 6.05 -3.43 10.21
CA ALA A 110 5.92 -2.41 11.26
C ALA A 110 4.75 -2.61 12.22
N TYR A 111 3.61 -3.14 11.79
CA TYR A 111 2.35 -3.05 12.55
C TYR A 111 2.41 -3.79 13.89
N LYS A 112 3.05 -4.96 13.93
CA LYS A 112 3.25 -5.76 15.16
C LYS A 112 4.69 -5.79 15.65
N GLN A 113 5.57 -4.96 15.06
CA GLN A 113 6.95 -4.89 15.48
C GLN A 113 7.12 -3.96 16.69
N PRO A 114 8.03 -4.29 17.63
CA PRO A 114 8.44 -3.35 18.66
C PRO A 114 9.14 -2.14 18.01
N LYS A 115 9.19 -1.00 18.72
CA LYS A 115 9.64 0.30 18.19
C LYS A 115 10.94 0.17 17.39
N GLU A 116 11.94 -0.46 17.96
CA GLU A 116 13.29 -0.63 17.43
C GLU A 116 13.39 -1.53 16.18
N LYS A 117 12.33 -2.31 15.88
CA LYS A 117 12.24 -3.16 14.68
C LYS A 117 11.23 -2.66 13.66
N LYS A 118 10.54 -1.54 13.92
CA LYS A 118 9.59 -0.98 12.95
C LYS A 118 10.33 -0.48 11.71
N GLY A 119 9.88 -0.95 10.56
CA GLY A 119 10.23 -0.41 9.26
C GLY A 119 9.76 1.04 9.10
N ASN A 120 10.35 1.72 8.13
CA ASN A 120 10.12 3.13 7.86
C ASN A 120 8.66 3.45 7.48
N LEU A 121 7.87 3.93 8.43
CA LEU A 121 6.45 4.25 8.20
C LEU A 121 6.21 5.51 7.36
N ILE A 122 7.25 6.26 6.97
CA ILE A 122 7.13 7.28 5.91
C ILE A 122 6.97 6.58 4.55
N ARG A 123 7.54 5.39 4.40
CA ARG A 123 7.48 4.47 3.26
C ARG A 123 6.45 3.35 3.52
N THR A 124 5.20 3.73 3.71
CA THR A 124 4.23 2.80 4.30
C THR A 124 3.56 1.82 3.33
N CYS A 125 3.42 2.18 2.06
CA CYS A 125 2.50 1.49 1.14
C CYS A 125 3.11 0.18 0.61
N ALA A 126 2.49 -0.95 0.94
CA ALA A 126 2.86 -2.26 0.37
C ALA A 126 2.94 -2.25 -1.15
N ILE A 127 2.03 -1.51 -1.80
CA ILE A 127 1.82 -1.55 -3.26
C ILE A 127 2.72 -0.56 -3.99
N ARG A 128 3.00 0.62 -3.43
CA ARG A 128 3.79 1.65 -4.13
C ARG A 128 5.22 1.72 -3.66
N ASP A 129 5.42 1.56 -2.35
CA ASP A 129 6.72 1.79 -1.72
C ASP A 129 7.51 0.48 -1.54
N HIS A 130 6.81 -0.65 -1.67
CA HIS A 130 7.34 -2.01 -1.52
C HIS A 130 6.91 -2.91 -2.69
N TYR A 131 6.88 -2.35 -3.91
CA TYR A 131 6.33 -3.07 -5.07
C TYR A 131 7.04 -4.39 -5.37
N GLY A 132 8.35 -4.48 -5.18
CA GLY A 132 9.08 -5.74 -5.35
C GLY A 132 8.54 -6.88 -4.47
N MET A 133 8.28 -6.60 -3.19
CA MET A 133 7.63 -7.55 -2.29
C MET A 133 6.19 -7.84 -2.73
N TYR A 134 5.41 -6.80 -3.04
CA TYR A 134 4.02 -6.97 -3.45
C TYR A 134 3.89 -7.81 -4.73
N HIS A 135 4.81 -7.64 -5.68
CA HIS A 135 4.87 -8.43 -6.90
C HIS A 135 5.11 -9.92 -6.61
N GLU A 136 5.94 -10.27 -5.63
CA GLU A 136 6.09 -11.67 -5.23
C GLU A 136 4.81 -12.22 -4.60
N VAL A 137 4.07 -11.42 -3.81
CA VAL A 137 2.73 -11.78 -3.34
C VAL A 137 1.77 -12.04 -4.51
N LEU A 138 1.80 -11.20 -5.56
CA LEU A 138 0.98 -11.42 -6.77
C LEU A 138 1.35 -12.74 -7.47
N LYS A 139 2.64 -13.06 -7.61
CA LYS A 139 3.09 -14.32 -8.23
C LYS A 139 2.66 -15.56 -7.42
N CYS A 140 2.76 -15.48 -6.09
CA CYS A 140 2.41 -16.59 -5.20
C CYS A 140 0.90 -16.88 -5.20
N HIS A 141 0.07 -15.84 -5.13
CA HIS A 141 -1.37 -16.00 -4.95
C HIS A 141 -2.19 -15.89 -6.24
N LYS A 142 -1.57 -15.44 -7.34
CA LYS A 142 -2.16 -15.34 -8.68
C LYS A 142 -3.57 -14.71 -8.72
N PRO A 143 -3.79 -13.55 -8.07
CA PRO A 143 -5.06 -12.85 -8.20
C PRO A 143 -5.31 -12.46 -9.65
N HIS A 144 -6.57 -12.44 -10.08
CA HIS A 144 -6.92 -11.94 -11.40
C HIS A 144 -6.86 -10.40 -11.43
N PRO A 145 -6.33 -9.79 -12.50
CA PRO A 145 -6.46 -8.37 -12.73
C PRO A 145 -7.93 -7.98 -12.93
N ILE A 146 -8.38 -6.88 -12.33
CA ILE A 146 -9.80 -6.46 -12.40
C ILE A 146 -10.15 -5.70 -13.69
N ASP A 147 -9.14 -5.29 -14.46
CA ASP A 147 -9.27 -4.64 -15.76
C ASP A 147 -8.07 -4.97 -16.67
N LYS A 148 -8.08 -4.42 -17.89
CA LYS A 148 -7.01 -4.62 -18.88
C LYS A 148 -5.69 -3.96 -18.45
N ASP A 149 -5.74 -2.74 -17.91
CA ASP A 149 -4.54 -2.00 -17.54
C ASP A 149 -3.79 -2.70 -16.39
N ALA A 150 -4.50 -3.26 -15.43
CA ALA A 150 -3.93 -4.09 -14.38
C ALA A 150 -3.29 -5.37 -14.93
N ARG A 151 -3.87 -5.96 -15.98
CA ARG A 151 -3.30 -7.13 -16.65
C ARG A 151 -2.02 -6.79 -17.37
N ASP A 152 -2.02 -5.68 -18.10
CA ASP A 152 -0.85 -5.23 -18.86
C ASP A 152 0.27 -4.81 -17.89
N ALA A 153 -0.05 -4.07 -16.82
CA ALA A 153 0.89 -3.70 -15.75
C ALA A 153 1.53 -4.90 -15.02
N LEU A 154 0.78 -5.98 -14.82
CA LEU A 154 1.28 -7.20 -14.19
C LEU A 154 2.38 -7.88 -15.00
N ASN A 155 2.33 -7.75 -16.33
CA ASN A 155 3.28 -8.36 -17.25
C ASN A 155 4.38 -7.40 -17.72
N ASP A 156 4.34 -6.14 -17.29
CA ASP A 156 5.30 -5.11 -17.69
C ASP A 156 6.52 -5.09 -16.73
N GLU A 157 7.65 -5.60 -17.24
CA GLU A 157 8.88 -5.65 -16.48
C GLU A 157 9.47 -4.26 -16.18
N GLU A 158 9.34 -3.32 -17.11
CA GLU A 158 9.86 -1.96 -16.96
C GLU A 158 9.08 -1.22 -15.87
N TYR A 159 7.75 -1.38 -15.87
CA TYR A 159 6.88 -0.88 -14.83
C TYR A 159 7.27 -1.40 -13.45
N ARG A 160 7.53 -2.71 -13.34
CA ARG A 160 7.98 -3.32 -12.08
C ARG A 160 9.31 -2.75 -11.60
N LYS A 161 10.29 -2.62 -12.50
CA LYS A 161 11.61 -2.05 -12.19
C LYS A 161 11.47 -0.61 -11.69
N LYS A 162 10.70 0.21 -12.41
CA LYS A 162 10.45 1.62 -12.07
C LYS A 162 9.78 1.81 -10.71
N LEU A 163 8.73 1.05 -10.39
CA LEU A 163 8.08 1.14 -9.08
C LEU A 163 8.95 0.62 -7.93
N THR A 164 9.78 -0.38 -8.19
CA THR A 164 10.73 -0.87 -7.19
C THR A 164 11.76 0.20 -6.88
N ALA A 165 12.38 0.77 -7.91
CA ALA A 165 13.33 1.88 -7.79
C ALA A 165 12.71 3.12 -7.12
N TYR A 166 11.42 3.39 -7.37
CA TYR A 166 10.68 4.46 -6.69
C TYR A 166 10.68 4.26 -5.16
N GLY A 167 10.34 3.05 -4.69
CA GLY A 167 10.32 2.72 -3.27
C GLY A 167 11.70 2.75 -2.62
N GLU A 168 12.73 2.30 -3.33
CA GLU A 168 14.13 2.37 -2.89
C GLU A 168 14.60 3.82 -2.75
N ARG A 169 14.27 4.68 -3.72
CA ARG A 169 14.61 6.10 -3.66
C ARG A 169 13.91 6.81 -2.49
N ILE A 170 12.66 6.47 -2.19
CA ILE A 170 11.98 6.96 -0.99
C ILE A 170 12.72 6.52 0.28
N GLU A 171 13.15 5.27 0.36
CA GLU A 171 13.92 4.77 1.49
C GLU A 171 15.20 5.59 1.69
N GLU A 172 15.99 5.80 0.63
CA GLU A 172 17.20 6.62 0.69
C GLU A 172 16.94 8.02 1.24
N LEU A 173 15.86 8.67 0.78
CA LEU A 173 15.50 10.03 1.16
C LEU A 173 14.97 10.13 2.61
N THR A 174 14.32 9.08 3.11
CA THR A 174 13.54 9.15 4.36
C THR A 174 14.13 8.35 5.51
N LYS A 175 15.08 7.42 5.26
CA LYS A 175 15.68 6.58 6.29
C LYS A 175 16.30 7.37 7.42
N GLY A 176 17.11 8.39 7.10
CA GLY A 176 17.73 9.24 8.12
C GLY A 176 16.72 10.02 8.96
N ILE A 177 15.59 10.42 8.35
CA ILE A 177 14.48 11.07 9.05
C ILE A 177 13.80 10.07 9.97
N TRP A 178 13.51 8.86 9.48
CA TRP A 178 12.88 7.79 10.24
C TRP A 178 13.69 7.42 11.49
N GLU A 179 14.98 7.14 11.31
CA GLU A 179 15.88 6.77 12.39
C GLU A 179 15.98 7.87 13.46
N LYS A 180 16.16 9.13 13.02
CA LYS A 180 16.32 10.27 13.93
C LYS A 180 15.04 10.64 14.66
N GLU A 181 13.92 10.78 13.94
CA GLU A 181 12.68 11.33 14.52
C GLU A 181 11.81 10.29 15.21
N TYR A 182 11.84 9.03 14.77
CA TYR A 182 10.89 8.00 15.24
C TYR A 182 11.54 6.87 16.02
N LEU A 183 12.78 6.48 15.72
CA LEU A 183 13.47 5.41 16.45
C LEU A 183 14.31 5.94 17.61
N GLN A 184 15.10 6.99 17.37
CA GLN A 184 15.99 7.61 18.36
C GLN A 184 15.33 8.73 19.18
N GLY A 185 14.19 9.25 18.71
CA GLY A 185 13.42 10.28 19.40
C GLY A 185 12.99 9.80 20.80
N LYS A 186 13.34 10.61 21.81
CA LYS A 186 12.95 10.47 23.22
C LYS A 186 11.45 10.70 23.39
#